data_AF-A0A653PI82-F1
#
_entry.id   AF-A0A653PI82-F1
#
_cell.length_a   1.000
_cell.length_b   1.000
_cell.length_c   1.000
_cell.angle_alpha   90.00
_cell.angle_beta   90.00
_cell.angle_gamma   90.00
#
_symmetry.space_group_name_H-M   'P 1'
#
loop_
_entity.id
_entity.type
_entity.pdbx_description
1 polymer ?
#
loop_
_entity_poly.entity_id
_entity_poly.type
_entity_poly.pdbx_seq_one_letter_code
_entity_poly.pdbx_strand_id
1 'polypeptide(L)'
;MMLTRLYTPLCFTMLMLVGCIQPSTSPSMLSDDETAIIKSAVTYLQNKNWLPTDENGKRATIQSITVDDRYDLVDDRFEGTRAWIVTFPPDSQRTVEIPQVLVESESNDVIGHLLSE
;
A
#
# COMPACT_ATOMS: atom_id res chain seq x y z
N MET A 1 -40.99 1.78 44.09
CA MET A 1 -40.43 1.04 42.94
C MET A 1 -40.41 1.95 41.71
N MET A 2 -39.51 2.95 41.65
CA MET A 2 -39.38 3.82 40.45
C MET A 2 -38.20 4.81 40.53
N LEU A 3 -37.04 4.45 41.09
CA LEU A 3 -35.89 5.38 41.16
C LEU A 3 -34.57 4.87 40.57
N THR A 4 -34.56 3.68 39.97
CA THR A 4 -33.35 3.05 39.43
C THR A 4 -33.30 2.97 37.90
N ARG A 5 -34.29 3.54 37.19
CA ARG A 5 -34.43 3.39 35.73
C ARG A 5 -34.10 4.62 34.89
N LEU A 6 -33.53 5.68 35.48
CA LEU A 6 -33.25 6.92 34.74
C LEU A 6 -31.77 7.31 34.62
N TYR A 7 -30.84 6.45 35.06
CA TYR A 7 -29.39 6.74 34.97
C TYR A 7 -28.67 5.89 33.91
N THR A 8 -29.37 5.01 33.20
CA THR A 8 -28.76 4.12 32.21
C THR A 8 -28.54 4.72 30.81
N PRO A 9 -29.25 5.77 30.33
CA PRO A 9 -29.02 6.25 28.96
C PRO A 9 -27.89 7.29 28.84
N LEU A 10 -27.39 7.86 29.95
CA LEU A 10 -26.44 8.99 29.88
C LEU A 10 -24.99 8.58 29.58
N CYS A 11 -24.61 7.32 29.81
CA CYS A 11 -23.26 6.83 29.52
C CYS A 11 -23.03 6.40 28.06
N PHE A 12 -24.08 6.24 27.26
CA PHE A 12 -23.95 5.66 25.91
C PHE A 12 -23.61 6.69 24.82
N THR A 13 -23.80 7.99 25.09
CA THR A 13 -23.58 9.05 24.09
C THR A 13 -22.13 9.55 24.02
N MET A 14 -21.27 9.21 24.98
CA MET A 14 -19.87 9.67 24.99
C MET A 14 -18.91 8.83 24.13
N LEU A 15 -19.34 7.65 23.67
CA LEU A 15 -18.50 6.72 22.89
C LEU A 15 -18.51 6.98 21.36
N MET A 16 -19.26 7.98 20.89
CA MET A 16 -19.45 8.23 19.44
C MET A 16 -18.54 9.34 18.86
N LEU A 17 -17.51 9.79 19.60
CA LEU A 17 -16.61 10.87 19.16
C LEU A 17 -15.20 10.42 18.72
N VAL A 18 -14.95 9.11 18.61
CA VAL A 18 -13.68 8.58 18.08
C VAL A 18 -13.91 8.05 16.68
N GLY A 19 -14.01 8.94 15.69
CA GLY A 19 -14.29 8.51 14.33
C GLY A 19 -14.21 9.63 13.32
N CYS A 20 -12.99 10.10 13.05
CA CYS A 20 -12.54 10.59 11.74
C CYS A 20 -11.06 10.96 11.87
N ILE A 21 -10.17 9.96 11.97
CA ILE A 21 -8.80 10.16 11.48
C ILE A 21 -8.95 10.26 9.97
N GLN A 22 -8.89 11.49 9.46
CA GLN A 22 -8.65 11.71 8.04
C GLN A 22 -7.23 11.19 7.76
N PRO A 23 -7.01 10.35 6.72
CA PRO A 23 -5.66 10.04 6.31
C PRO A 23 -5.00 11.35 5.89
N SER A 24 -3.95 11.73 6.62
CA SER A 24 -3.13 12.91 6.36
C SER A 24 -2.60 12.82 4.93
N THR A 25 -3.30 13.44 3.98
CA THR A 25 -2.78 13.71 2.64
C THR A 25 -1.89 14.94 2.75
N SER A 26 -0.81 14.83 3.52
CA SER A 26 0.32 15.73 3.36
C SER A 26 1.11 15.21 2.16
N PRO A 27 1.52 16.06 1.22
CA PRO A 27 2.60 15.69 0.30
C PRO A 27 3.87 15.62 1.14
N SER A 28 4.09 14.48 1.81
CA SER A 28 5.40 14.15 2.36
C SER A 28 6.36 14.12 1.17
N MET A 29 7.43 14.91 1.23
CA MET A 29 8.59 14.61 0.41
C MET A 29 8.95 13.15 0.70
N LEU A 30 8.91 12.30 -0.33
CA LEU A 30 9.33 10.91 -0.20
C LEU A 30 10.74 10.90 0.40
N SER A 31 10.96 10.04 1.37
CA SER A 31 12.30 9.75 1.85
C SER A 31 13.15 9.19 0.70
N ASP A 32 14.48 9.28 0.84
CA ASP A 32 15.42 8.73 -0.15
C ASP A 32 15.18 7.22 -0.34
N ASP A 33 14.83 6.51 0.73
CA ASP A 33 14.49 5.08 0.70
C ASP A 33 13.20 4.80 -0.09
N GLU A 34 12.12 5.55 0.16
CA GLU A 34 10.87 5.43 -0.59
C GLU A 34 11.07 5.74 -2.08
N THR A 35 11.92 6.73 -2.38
CA THR A 35 12.29 7.09 -3.75
C THR A 35 13.03 5.95 -4.45
N ALA A 36 13.95 5.28 -3.75
CA ALA A 36 14.66 4.11 -4.28
C ALA A 36 13.70 2.94 -4.55
N ILE A 37 12.81 2.64 -3.61
CA ILE A 37 11.79 1.59 -3.73
C ILE A 37 10.89 1.83 -4.95
N ILE A 38 10.35 3.05 -5.08
CA ILE A 38 9.50 3.43 -6.22
C ILE A 38 10.27 3.29 -7.54
N LYS A 39 11.53 3.75 -7.58
CA LYS A 39 12.36 3.68 -8.80
C LYS A 39 12.61 2.24 -9.23
N SER A 40 12.89 1.33 -8.29
CA SER A 40 13.03 -0.11 -8.57
C SER A 40 11.74 -0.69 -9.16
N ALA A 41 10.60 -0.38 -8.55
CA ALA A 41 9.30 -0.83 -9.05
C ALA A 41 8.97 -0.29 -10.45
N VAL A 42 9.18 1.01 -10.70
CA VAL A 42 8.98 1.63 -12.02
C VAL A 42 9.87 0.97 -13.08
N THR A 43 11.14 0.72 -12.75
CA THR A 43 12.10 0.10 -13.68
C THR A 43 11.66 -1.32 -14.05
N TYR A 44 11.19 -2.10 -13.07
CA TYR A 44 10.64 -3.43 -13.32
C TYR A 44 9.40 -3.39 -14.21
N LEU A 45 8.44 -2.50 -13.91
CA LEU A 45 7.24 -2.30 -14.72
C LEU A 45 7.57 -1.85 -16.14
N GLN A 46 8.57 -0.98 -16.32
CA GLN A 46 9.07 -0.55 -17.63
C GLN A 46 9.55 -1.74 -18.46
N ASN A 47 10.37 -2.63 -17.87
CA ASN A 47 10.88 -3.81 -18.55
C ASN A 47 9.78 -4.80 -18.96
N LYS A 48 8.63 -4.78 -18.28
CA LYS A 48 7.47 -5.63 -18.57
C LYS A 48 6.43 -4.95 -19.49
N ASN A 49 6.66 -3.71 -19.91
CA ASN A 49 5.69 -2.86 -20.62
C ASN A 49 4.40 -2.56 -19.82
N TRP A 50 4.51 -2.54 -18.48
CA TRP A 50 3.44 -2.20 -17.55
C TRP A 50 3.64 -0.81 -16.90
N LEU A 51 4.16 0.17 -17.65
CA LEU A 51 4.51 1.48 -17.09
C LEU A 51 3.33 2.06 -16.28
N PRO A 52 3.54 2.72 -15.15
CA PRO A 52 2.49 3.55 -14.56
C PRO A 52 2.28 4.84 -15.37
N THR A 53 1.10 5.47 -15.25
CA THR A 53 0.87 6.83 -15.82
C THR A 53 1.76 7.88 -15.17
N ASP A 54 2.05 7.68 -13.88
CA ASP A 54 2.99 8.50 -13.12
C ASP A 54 4.35 7.79 -13.11
N GLU A 55 5.17 8.08 -14.12
CA GLU A 55 6.51 7.51 -14.27
C GLU A 55 7.47 7.88 -13.13
N ASN A 56 7.17 8.96 -12.40
CA ASN A 56 7.95 9.35 -11.22
C ASN A 56 7.42 8.69 -9.94
N GLY A 57 6.30 7.95 -10.02
CA GLY A 57 5.66 7.28 -8.91
C GLY A 57 5.30 8.19 -7.73
N LYS A 58 5.13 9.50 -7.95
CA LYS A 58 4.75 10.48 -6.91
C LYS A 58 3.42 10.15 -6.23
N ARG A 59 2.56 9.42 -6.93
CA ARG A 59 1.25 8.96 -6.47
C ARG A 59 1.25 7.49 -6.06
N ALA A 60 2.40 6.81 -6.13
CA ALA A 60 2.50 5.44 -5.67
C ALA A 60 2.32 5.39 -4.15
N THR A 61 1.67 4.32 -3.68
CA THR A 61 1.55 4.03 -2.25
C THR A 61 2.50 2.89 -1.93
N ILE A 62 3.27 3.05 -0.86
CA ILE A 62 4.17 2.02 -0.32
C ILE A 62 3.59 1.52 0.99
N GLN A 63 3.50 0.20 1.15
CA GLN A 63 3.06 -0.42 2.42
C GLN A 63 3.99 -1.58 2.78
N SER A 64 4.23 -1.80 4.08
CA SER A 64 4.93 -3.01 4.52
C SER A 64 3.94 -4.16 4.59
N ILE A 65 4.27 -5.29 3.98
CA ILE A 65 3.45 -6.49 4.02
C ILE A 65 4.25 -7.72 4.40
N THR A 66 3.55 -8.77 4.79
CA THR A 66 4.08 -10.13 4.81
C THR A 66 3.83 -10.77 3.47
N VAL A 67 4.87 -11.29 2.84
CA VAL A 67 4.77 -11.97 1.55
C VAL A 67 4.11 -13.33 1.77
N ASP A 68 3.04 -13.59 1.01
CA ASP A 68 2.31 -14.85 0.99
C ASP A 68 2.33 -15.49 -0.41
N ASP A 69 1.65 -16.61 -0.58
CA ASP A 69 1.63 -17.42 -1.79
C ASP A 69 0.78 -16.83 -2.94
N ARG A 70 0.13 -15.68 -2.72
CA ARG A 70 -0.67 -15.02 -3.76
C ARG A 70 0.21 -14.25 -4.76
N TYR A 71 1.45 -13.95 -4.39
CA TYR A 71 2.36 -13.17 -5.21
C TYR A 71 3.19 -14.05 -6.13
N ASP A 72 3.33 -13.61 -7.39
CA ASP A 72 4.26 -14.20 -8.34
C ASP A 72 5.67 -13.69 -8.05
N LEU A 73 6.45 -14.50 -7.34
CA LEU A 73 7.85 -14.23 -7.05
C LEU A 73 8.69 -14.36 -8.31
N VAL A 74 9.51 -13.34 -8.57
CA VAL A 74 10.48 -13.32 -9.68
C VAL A 74 11.90 -13.58 -9.20
N ASP A 75 12.19 -13.39 -7.91
CA ASP A 75 13.43 -13.85 -7.27
C ASP A 75 13.12 -15.07 -6.41
N ASP A 76 13.61 -16.24 -6.82
CA ASP A 76 13.44 -17.52 -6.14
C ASP A 76 14.32 -17.65 -4.89
N ARG A 77 15.27 -16.72 -4.69
CA ARG A 77 16.17 -16.68 -3.53
C ARG A 77 15.61 -15.84 -2.38
N PHE A 78 14.43 -15.26 -2.54
CA PHE A 78 13.80 -14.49 -1.48
C PHE A 78 13.36 -15.44 -0.34
N GLU A 79 14.15 -15.45 0.73
CA GLU A 79 13.85 -16.18 1.98
C GLU A 79 13.17 -15.28 3.02
N GLY A 80 12.98 -14.01 2.69
CA GLY A 80 12.40 -13.01 3.58
C GLY A 80 10.92 -13.23 3.84
N THR A 81 10.42 -12.71 4.96
CA THR A 81 8.98 -12.73 5.28
C THR A 81 8.30 -11.40 4.99
N ARG A 82 9.07 -10.31 4.92
CA ARG A 82 8.54 -8.95 4.75
C ARG A 82 9.10 -8.28 3.51
N ALA A 83 8.24 -7.50 2.87
CA ALA A 83 8.58 -6.70 1.70
C ALA A 83 7.76 -5.41 1.69
N TRP A 84 8.20 -4.46 0.87
CA TRP A 84 7.41 -3.31 0.49
C TRP A 84 6.52 -3.67 -0.70
N ILE A 85 5.23 -3.40 -0.57
CA ILE A 85 4.32 -3.42 -1.71
C ILE A 85 4.16 -2.02 -2.27
N VAL A 86 4.40 -1.87 -3.56
CA VAL A 86 4.26 -0.62 -4.30
C VAL A 86 3.02 -0.72 -5.18
N THR A 87 2.04 0.13 -4.90
CA THR A 87 0.78 0.22 -5.64
C THR A 87 0.71 1.54 -6.38
N PHE A 88 0.52 1.48 -7.70
CA PHE A 88 0.34 2.66 -8.53
C PHE A 88 -1.16 2.96 -8.69
N PRO A 89 -1.55 4.24 -8.83
CA PRO A 89 -2.94 4.58 -9.07
C PRO A 89 -3.40 3.99 -10.42
N PRO A 90 -4.66 3.55 -10.52
CA PRO A 90 -5.21 3.01 -11.76
C PRO A 90 -5.22 4.08 -12.86
N ASP A 91 -4.94 3.63 -14.08
CA ASP A 91 -5.00 4.45 -15.29
C ASP A 91 -6.30 4.16 -16.04
N SER A 92 -7.24 5.12 -16.04
CA SER A 92 -8.52 4.97 -16.74
C SER A 92 -8.40 4.89 -18.25
N GLN A 93 -7.22 5.18 -18.82
CA GLN A 93 -6.97 5.10 -20.26
C GLN A 93 -6.33 3.77 -20.69
N ARG A 94 -6.01 2.87 -19.75
CA ARG A 94 -5.37 1.59 -20.07
C ARG A 94 -6.35 0.43 -20.05
N THR A 95 -6.11 -0.49 -20.99
CA THR A 95 -6.79 -1.78 -21.06
C THR A 95 -6.18 -2.81 -20.10
N VAL A 96 -4.93 -2.61 -19.67
CA VAL A 96 -4.20 -3.52 -18.80
C VAL A 96 -3.95 -2.82 -17.46
N GLU A 97 -4.33 -3.47 -16.37
CA GLU A 97 -4.09 -2.97 -15.03
C GLU A 97 -2.60 -3.03 -14.67
N ILE A 98 -2.15 -2.08 -13.86
CA ILE A 98 -0.78 -2.03 -13.38
C ILE A 98 -0.67 -2.97 -12.18
N PRO A 99 0.18 -4.01 -12.23
CA PRO A 99 0.33 -4.91 -11.09
C PRO A 99 0.93 -4.20 -9.89
N GLN A 100 0.61 -4.73 -8.71
CA GLN A 100 1.29 -4.35 -7.47
C GLN A 100 2.68 -5.00 -7.49
N VAL A 101 3.71 -4.26 -7.10
CA VAL A 101 5.11 -4.73 -7.16
C VAL A 101 5.64 -4.96 -5.76
N LEU A 102 6.30 -6.10 -5.54
CA LEU A 102 7.01 -6.40 -4.31
C LEU A 102 8.47 -6.00 -4.41
N VAL A 103 8.95 -5.28 -3.42
CA VAL A 103 10.34 -4.83 -3.28
C VAL A 103 10.88 -5.28 -1.94
N GLU A 104 12.03 -5.95 -1.92
CA GLU A 104 12.69 -6.36 -0.68
C GLU A 104 13.14 -5.14 0.14
N SER A 105 12.95 -5.20 1.45
CA SER A 105 13.19 -4.05 2.34
C SER A 105 14.65 -3.68 2.55
N GLU A 106 15.57 -4.64 2.41
CA GLU A 106 17.00 -4.45 2.67
C GLU A 106 17.77 -4.02 1.41
N SER A 107 17.46 -4.65 0.27
CA SER A 107 18.17 -4.46 -1.00
C SER A 107 17.51 -3.45 -1.94
N ASN A 108 16.20 -3.19 -1.74
CA ASN A 108 15.33 -2.52 -2.72
C ASN A 108 15.21 -3.25 -4.07
N ASP A 109 15.53 -4.55 -4.11
CA ASP A 109 15.36 -5.38 -5.29
C ASP A 109 13.91 -5.82 -5.45
N VAL A 110 13.45 -5.93 -6.71
CA VAL A 110 12.10 -6.43 -7.00
C VAL A 110 12.09 -7.94 -6.89
N ILE A 111 11.30 -8.44 -5.95
CA ILE A 111 11.22 -9.88 -5.63
C ILE A 111 9.96 -10.52 -6.20
N GLY A 112 8.95 -9.75 -6.61
CA GLY A 112 7.71 -10.29 -7.13
C GLY A 112 6.70 -9.24 -7.54
N HIS A 113 5.53 -9.71 -7.95
CA HIS A 113 4.38 -8.89 -8.31
C HIS A 113 3.07 -9.62 -8.07
N LEU A 114 1.98 -8.87 -8.02
CA LEU A 114 0.62 -9.39 -8.01
C LEU A 114 -0.18 -8.70 -9.11
N LEU A 115 -0.70 -9.49 -10.04
CA LEU A 115 -1.69 -9.01 -11.00
C LEU A 115 -2.99 -8.74 -10.23
N SER A 116 -3.52 -7.53 -10.36
CA SER A 116 -4.89 -7.27 -9.94
C SER A 116 -5.86 -8.03 -10.87
N GLU A 117 -6.95 -8.54 -10.29
CA GLU A 117 -8.02 -9.27 -11.00
C GLU A 117 -8.87 -8.39 -11.92
#